data_AF-A0A1S9P6B4-F1
#
_entry.id   AF-A0A1S9P6B4-F1
#
_cell.length_a   1.000
_cell.length_b   1.000
_cell.length_c   1.000
_cell.angle_alpha   90.00
_cell.angle_beta   90.00
_cell.angle_gamma   90.00
#
_symmetry.space_group_name_H-M   'P 1'
#
loop_
_entity.id
_entity.type
_entity.pdbx_description
1 polymer ?
#
loop_
_entity_poly.entity_id
_entity_poly.type
_entity_poly.pdbx_seq_one_letter_code
_entity_poly.pdbx_strand_id
1 'polypeptide(L)' 'MAGGQEWRTPPLWGIGLTQKVNGHTNFLHDGRARNLLEAVMWHGGEAQAARDKVNSMPKADRDALVAFLESL' A
#
# COMPACT_ATOMS: atom_id res chain seq x y z
N MET A 1 -22.96 7.98 10.91
CA MET A 1 -22.86 6.52 10.68
C MET A 1 -21.56 6.31 9.93
N ALA A 2 -20.54 5.70 10.56
CA ALA A 2 -19.36 5.23 9.83
C ALA A 2 -19.75 3.90 9.20
N GLY A 3 -19.89 3.85 7.87
CA GLY A 3 -20.18 2.59 7.18
C GLY A 3 -18.99 1.63 7.33
N GLY A 4 -19.23 0.32 7.33
CA GLY A 4 -18.20 -0.74 7.40
C GLY A 4 -17.22 -0.82 6.22
N GLN A 5 -17.01 0.31 5.55
CA GLN A 5 -16.10 0.54 4.42
C GLN A 5 -14.93 1.45 4.82
N GLU A 6 -14.94 2.01 6.03
CA GLU A 6 -13.85 2.84 6.56
C GLU A 6 -12.84 1.97 7.29
N TRP A 7 -11.72 1.73 6.62
CA TRP A 7 -10.60 1.01 7.19
C TRP A 7 -9.48 2.00 7.50
N ARG A 8 -9.01 1.98 8.76
CA ARG A 8 -7.86 2.81 9.15
C ARG A 8 -6.60 2.31 8.43
N THR A 9 -5.82 3.24 7.90
CA THR A 9 -4.49 2.94 7.35
C THR A 9 -3.57 2.47 8.49
N PRO A 10 -3.05 1.23 8.45
CA PRO A 10 -2.10 0.74 9.44
C PRO A 10 -0.74 1.44 9.28
N PRO A 11 0.10 1.48 10.32
CA PRO A 11 1.46 1.97 10.19
C PRO A 11 2.26 1.11 9.20
N LEU A 12 3.20 1.73 8.48
CA LEU A 12 4.05 1.06 7.49
C LEU A 12 5.32 0.41 8.07
N TRP A 13 5.55 0.53 9.38
CA TRP A 13 6.73 -0.05 10.01
C TRP A 13 6.69 -1.59 9.89
N GLY A 14 7.75 -2.17 9.31
CA GLY A 14 7.91 -3.60 9.12
C GLY A 14 7.17 -4.11 7.89
N ILE A 15 6.63 -3.23 7.04
CA ILE A 15 5.89 -3.64 5.86
C ILE A 15 6.78 -4.38 4.86
N GLY A 16 8.07 -4.04 4.79
CA GLY A 16 9.07 -4.76 4.00
C GLY A 16 9.35 -6.18 4.49
N LEU A 17 9.05 -6.46 5.77
CA LEU A 17 9.24 -7.78 6.38
C LEU A 17 8.06 -8.73 6.14
N THR A 18 6.94 -8.27 5.56
CA THR A 18 5.71 -9.05 5.37
C THR A 18 5.99 -10.40 4.69
N GLN A 19 6.74 -10.40 3.58
CA GLN A 19 7.11 -11.64 2.87
C GLN A 19 7.92 -12.59 3.76
N LYS A 20 8.86 -12.03 4.54
CA LYS A 20 9.80 -12.80 5.37
C LYS A 20 9.11 -13.42 6.57
N VAL A 21 8.15 -12.72 7.17
CA VAL A 21 7.44 -13.16 8.38
C VAL A 21 6.24 -14.04 8.05
N ASN A 22 5.49 -13.71 6.99
CA ASN A 22 4.23 -14.40 6.67
C ASN A 22 4.37 -15.43 5.53
N GLY A 23 5.49 -15.44 4.79
CA GLY A 23 5.68 -16.30 3.62
C GLY A 23 4.91 -15.85 2.37
N HIS A 24 4.19 -14.73 2.43
CA HIS A 24 3.44 -14.14 1.32
C HIS A 24 3.36 -12.61 1.42
N THR A 25 2.95 -11.97 0.33
CA THR A 25 2.73 -10.51 0.20
C THR A 25 1.28 -10.24 -0.14
N ASN A 26 0.40 -10.36 0.84
CA ASN A 26 -1.01 -10.00 0.69
C ASN A 26 -1.26 -8.78 1.59
N PHE A 27 -1.59 -7.66 0.97
CA PHE A 27 -1.85 -6.38 1.61
C PHE A 27 -3.33 -6.03 1.56
N LEU A 28 -3.71 -5.03 2.35
CA LEU A 28 -5.10 -4.64 2.66
C LEU A 28 -5.81 -5.68 3.54
N HIS A 29 -6.91 -5.26 4.15
CA HIS A 29 -7.64 -6.06 5.14
C HIS A 29 -8.26 -7.34 4.55
N ASP A 30 -8.55 -7.34 3.25
CA ASP A 30 -9.07 -8.47 2.48
C ASP A 30 -7.97 -9.24 1.72
N GLY A 31 -6.70 -8.82 1.85
CA GLY A 31 -5.55 -9.47 1.21
C GLY A 31 -5.52 -9.36 -0.32
N ARG A 32 -6.35 -8.50 -0.94
CA ARG A 32 -6.50 -8.45 -2.40
C ARG A 32 -5.29 -7.90 -3.16
N ALA A 33 -4.38 -7.21 -2.48
CA ALA A 33 -3.21 -6.59 -3.10
C ALA A 33 -1.98 -7.50 -2.93
N ARG A 34 -1.34 -7.87 -4.05
CA ARG A 34 -0.21 -8.83 -4.05
C ARG A 34 1.15 -8.15 -3.93
N ASN A 35 1.16 -6.82 -3.98
CA ASN A 35 2.35 -6.00 -3.81
C ASN A 35 1.97 -4.60 -3.29
N LEU A 36 2.97 -3.86 -2.85
CA LEU A 36 2.80 -2.53 -2.27
C LEU A 36 2.18 -1.52 -3.25
N LEU A 37 2.56 -1.59 -4.53
CA LEU A 37 2.02 -0.68 -5.53
C LEU A 37 0.53 -0.95 -5.80
N GLU A 38 0.13 -2.22 -5.91
CA GLU A 38 -1.29 -2.61 -5.97
C GLU A 38 -2.04 -2.12 -4.73
N ALA A 39 -1.45 -2.27 -3.54
CA ALA A 39 -2.07 -1.79 -2.30
C ALA A 39 -2.33 -0.29 -2.36
N VAL A 40 -1.35 0.52 -2.81
CA VAL A 40 -1.52 1.96 -3.04
C VAL A 40 -2.66 2.25 -4.01
N MET A 41 -2.72 1.53 -5.14
CA MET A 41 -3.74 1.77 -6.18
C MET A 41 -5.18 1.43 -5.73
N TRP A 42 -5.34 0.56 -4.74
CA TRP A 42 -6.63 0.19 -4.19
C TRP A 42 -7.21 1.19 -3.18
N HIS A 43 -6.44 2.20 -2.77
CA HIS A 43 -6.91 3.21 -1.83
C HIS A 43 -7.84 4.24 -2.50
N GLY A 44 -8.74 4.79 -1.70
CA GLY A 44 -9.68 5.86 -2.09
C GLY A 44 -10.07 6.67 -0.86
N GLY A 45 -11.16 7.45 -0.95
CA GLY A 45 -11.60 8.30 0.16
C GLY A 45 -10.53 9.31 0.55
N GLU A 46 -10.11 9.33 1.82
CA GLU A 46 -9.07 10.25 2.31
C GLU A 46 -7.70 10.03 1.64
N ALA A 47 -7.38 8.80 1.21
CA ALA A 47 -6.10 8.46 0.58
C ALA A 47 -6.08 8.68 -0.95
N GLN A 48 -7.20 9.14 -1.53
CA GLN A 48 -7.38 9.34 -2.97
C GLN A 48 -6.29 10.25 -3.58
N ALA A 49 -6.02 11.39 -2.94
CA ALA A 49 -5.00 12.33 -3.43
C ALA A 49 -3.58 11.74 -3.42
N ALA A 50 -3.25 10.93 -2.40
CA ALA A 50 -1.97 10.24 -2.32
C ALA A 50 -1.85 9.17 -3.41
N ARG A 51 -2.90 8.37 -3.63
CA ARG A 51 -2.95 7.40 -4.73
C ARG A 51 -2.72 8.08 -6.08
N ASP A 52 -3.46 9.15 -6.36
CA ASP A 52 -3.41 9.81 -7.66
C ASP A 52 -2.02 10.42 -7.91
N LYS A 53 -1.37 10.94 -6.85
CA LYS A 53 0.02 11.38 -6.92
C LYS A 53 0.95 10.22 -7.34
N VAL A 54 0.85 9.05 -6.72
CA VAL A 54 1.65 7.87 -7.09
C VAL A 54 1.33 7.39 -8.50
N ASN A 55 0.06 7.42 -8.91
CA ASN A 55 -0.35 7.06 -10.27
C ASN A 55 0.28 8.00 -11.31
N SER A 56 0.38 9.30 -11.00
CA SER A 56 0.97 10.32 -11.88
C SER A 56 2.50 10.33 -11.94
N MET A 57 3.17 9.61 -11.02
CA MET A 57 4.63 9.57 -10.98
C MET A 57 5.22 8.89 -12.24
N PRO A 58 6.42 9.29 -12.68
CA PRO A 58 7.23 8.48 -13.58
C PRO A 58 7.47 7.08 -13.02
N LYS A 59 7.74 6.10 -13.90
CA LYS A 59 8.03 4.73 -13.47
C LYS A 59 9.19 4.66 -12.48
N ALA A 60 10.28 5.39 -12.72
CA ALA A 60 11.46 5.39 -11.85
C ALA A 60 11.11 5.84 -10.42
N ASP A 61 10.26 6.85 -10.28
CA ASP A 61 9.85 7.37 -8.96
C ASP A 61 8.94 6.38 -8.23
N ARG A 62 8.04 5.68 -8.96
CA ARG A 62 7.25 4.58 -8.37
C ARG A 62 8.14 3.43 -7.91
N ASP A 63 9.13 3.06 -8.71
CA ASP A 63 10.08 1.99 -8.37
C ASP A 63 10.90 2.38 -7.11
N ALA A 64 11.36 3.63 -7.02
CA ALA A 64 12.05 4.15 -5.85
C ALA A 64 11.18 4.19 -4.59
N LEU A 65 9.90 4.56 -4.74
CA LEU A 65 8.92 4.52 -3.65
C LEU A 65 8.72 3.09 -3.13
N VAL A 66 8.57 2.11 -4.03
CA VAL A 66 8.43 0.70 -3.64
C VAL A 66 9.67 0.22 -2.91
N ALA A 67 10.87 0.51 -3.43
CA ALA A 67 12.13 0.15 -2.77
C ALA A 67 12.27 0.77 -1.37
N PHE A 68 11.84 2.02 -1.19
CA PHE A 68 11.80 2.66 0.12
C PHE A 68 10.86 1.92 1.08
N LEU A 69 9.64 1.58 0.66
CA LEU A 69 8.67 0.85 1.46
C LEU A 69 9.15 -0.57 1.83
N GLU A 70 9.86 -1.23 0.94
CA GLU A 70 10.49 -2.55 1.20
C GLU A 70 11.64 -2.48 2.21
N SER A 71 12.20 -1.30 2.46
CA SER A 71 13.27 -1.09 3.46
C SER A 71 12.76 -0.84 4.89
N LEU A 72 11.44 -0.71 5.08
CA LEU A 72 10.79 -0.41 6.37
C LEU A 72 10.46 -1.64 7.22
#